data_AF-A0A814IIZ3-F1
#
_entry.id   AF-A0A814IIZ3-F1
#
_cell.length_a   1.000
_cell.length_b   1.000
_cell.length_c   1.000
_cell.angle_alpha   90.00
_cell.angle_beta   90.00
_cell.angle_gamma   90.00
#
_symmetry.space_group_name_H-M   'P 1'
#
loop_
_entity.id
_entity.type
_entity.pdbx_description
1 polymer ?
#
loop_
_entity_poly.entity_id
_entity_poly.type
_entity_poly.pdbx_seq_one_letter_code
_entity_poly.pdbx_strand_id
1 'polypeptide(L)'
;MPLEDRPKSGRPLDSDIERLKVLIEDNPRLTTRELSAMLGCNQSTIDRHLHEIGKVNQLETWVPHQLTSDNIHKRITICNSLLSKCNRHRFLQQIVTGDEKWVLYVNHMRKHQWVNPDDLPEPEPKK
;
A
#
# COMPACT_ATOMS: atom_id res chain seq x y z
N MET A 1 47.06 13.12 -28.49
CA MET A 1 45.66 13.51 -28.17
C MET A 1 44.94 12.28 -27.65
N PRO A 2 44.44 12.28 -26.41
CA PRO A 2 43.58 11.20 -25.94
C PRO A 2 42.24 11.26 -26.68
N LEU A 3 41.76 10.12 -27.17
CA LEU A 3 40.42 9.98 -27.75
C LEU A 3 39.41 10.03 -26.59
N GLU A 4 38.64 11.12 -26.51
CA GLU A 4 37.52 11.21 -25.58
C GLU A 4 36.37 10.34 -26.10
N ASP A 5 36.05 9.29 -25.35
CA ASP A 5 34.89 8.44 -25.60
C ASP A 5 33.62 9.29 -25.39
N ARG A 6 32.82 9.43 -26.45
CA ARG A 6 31.50 10.08 -26.35
C ARG A 6 30.61 9.28 -25.40
N PRO A 7 29.72 9.93 -24.64
CA PRO A 7 28.79 9.23 -23.77
C PRO A 7 27.98 8.23 -24.60
N LYS A 8 28.10 6.95 -24.27
CA LYS A 8 27.37 5.87 -24.93
C LYS A 8 25.89 6.06 -24.64
N SER A 9 25.05 6.18 -25.67
CA SER A 9 23.61 6.07 -25.47
C SER A 9 23.33 4.65 -24.98
N GLY A 10 22.93 4.53 -23.71
CA GLY A 10 22.52 3.26 -23.14
C GLY A 10 21.31 2.66 -23.87
N ARG A 11 20.82 1.53 -23.37
CA ARG A 11 19.53 0.97 -23.82
C ARG A 11 18.45 2.05 -23.70
N PRO A 12 17.57 2.25 -24.70
CA PRO A 12 16.48 3.22 -24.60
C PRO A 12 15.54 2.83 -23.46
N LEU A 13 15.72 3.44 -22.27
CA LEU A 13 14.85 3.22 -21.11
C LEU A 13 13.49 3.88 -21.31
N ASP A 14 13.46 5.03 -22.00
CA ASP A 14 12.28 5.90 -22.08
C ASP A 14 11.05 5.21 -22.68
N SER A 15 11.23 4.37 -23.72
CA SER A 15 10.11 3.69 -24.36
C SER A 15 9.42 2.67 -23.46
N ASP A 16 10.16 1.99 -22.57
CA ASP A 16 9.60 1.00 -21.65
C ASP A 16 8.92 1.68 -20.46
N ILE A 17 9.45 2.83 -20.03
CA ILE A 17 8.87 3.66 -18.96
C ILE A 17 7.54 4.28 -19.41
N GLU A 18 7.46 4.85 -20.62
CA GLU A 18 6.20 5.44 -21.12
C GLU A 18 5.10 4.38 -21.27
N ARG A 19 5.44 3.18 -21.76
CA ARG A 19 4.47 2.07 -21.83
C ARG A 19 4.02 1.60 -20.44
N LEU A 20 4.93 1.59 -19.48
CA LEU A 20 4.62 1.26 -18.09
C LEU A 20 3.67 2.28 -17.45
N LYS A 21 3.89 3.59 -17.69
CA LYS A 21 2.99 4.66 -17.22
C LYS A 21 1.58 4.46 -17.74
N VAL A 22 1.41 4.25 -19.04
CA VAL A 22 0.10 4.02 -19.67
C VAL A 22 -0.62 2.82 -19.04
N LEU A 23 0.09 1.72 -18.80
CA LEU A 23 -0.49 0.52 -18.17
C LEU A 23 -0.93 0.76 -16.71
N ILE A 24 -0.14 1.51 -15.94
CA ILE A 24 -0.45 1.84 -14.55
C ILE A 24 -1.62 2.83 -14.47
N GLU A 25 -1.70 3.80 -15.38
CA GLU A 25 -2.80 4.76 -15.46
C GLU A 25 -4.12 4.08 -15.87
N ASP A 26 -4.08 3.10 -16.78
CA ASP A 26 -5.26 2.32 -17.17
C ASP A 26 -5.71 1.37 -16.05
N ASN A 27 -4.76 0.67 -15.40
CA ASN A 27 -5.07 -0.23 -14.31
C ASN A 27 -3.98 -0.20 -13.22
N PRO A 28 -4.19 0.56 -12.14
CA PRO A 28 -3.20 0.68 -11.07
C PRO A 28 -3.06 -0.60 -10.23
N ARG A 29 -3.90 -1.63 -10.44
CA ARG A 29 -3.91 -2.87 -9.65
C ARG A 29 -3.07 -4.00 -10.24
N LEU A 30 -2.39 -3.72 -11.35
CA LEU A 30 -1.55 -4.70 -12.00
C LEU A 30 -0.35 -5.05 -11.12
N THR A 31 -0.10 -6.35 -10.96
CA THR A 31 1.07 -6.84 -10.26
C THR A 31 2.32 -6.66 -11.10
N THR A 32 3.50 -6.53 -10.46
CA THR A 32 4.78 -6.47 -11.18
C THR A 32 5.03 -7.69 -12.06
N ARG A 33 4.45 -8.85 -11.72
CA ARG A 33 4.50 -10.07 -12.53
C ARG A 33 3.65 -9.96 -13.80
N GLU A 34 2.43 -9.43 -13.70
CA GLU A 34 1.56 -9.19 -14.87
C GLU A 34 2.21 -8.15 -15.79
N LEU A 35 2.72 -7.05 -15.23
CA LEU A 35 3.43 -6.00 -15.97
C LEU A 35 4.68 -6.54 -16.68
N SER A 36 5.45 -7.38 -15.99
CA SER A 36 6.62 -8.08 -16.55
C SER A 36 6.23 -8.95 -17.75
N ALA A 37 5.13 -9.70 -17.66
CA ALA A 37 4.64 -10.53 -18.76
C ALA A 37 4.16 -9.70 -19.96
N MET A 38 3.50 -8.57 -19.72
CA MET A 38 2.99 -7.69 -20.78
C MET A 38 4.09 -6.90 -21.50
N LEU A 39 5.12 -6.46 -20.77
CA LEU A 39 6.23 -5.66 -21.32
C LEU A 39 7.43 -6.51 -21.77
N GLY A 40 7.47 -7.79 -21.40
CA GLY A 40 8.60 -8.68 -21.71
C GLY A 40 9.88 -8.33 -20.92
N CYS A 41 9.76 -7.55 -19.85
CA CYS A 41 10.86 -7.10 -19.00
C CYS A 41 10.93 -7.92 -17.72
N ASN A 42 12.11 -8.02 -17.10
CA ASN A 42 12.22 -8.68 -15.80
C ASN A 42 11.41 -7.92 -14.74
N GLN A 43 10.76 -8.64 -13.82
CA GLN A 43 10.02 -8.09 -12.69
C GLN A 43 10.82 -7.06 -11.89
N SER A 44 12.13 -7.28 -11.67
CA SER A 44 12.99 -6.32 -10.96
C SER A 44 13.20 -5.00 -11.72
N THR A 45 13.16 -5.06 -13.06
CA THR A 45 13.25 -3.87 -13.91
C THR A 45 11.95 -3.07 -13.84
N ILE A 46 10.81 -3.75 -13.84
CA ILE A 46 9.51 -3.12 -13.63
C ILE A 46 9.46 -2.43 -12.27
N ASP A 47 9.86 -3.13 -11.20
CA ASP A 47 9.86 -2.57 -9.85
C ASP A 47 10.74 -1.31 -9.76
N ARG A 48 11.96 -1.36 -10.32
CA ARG A 48 12.83 -0.17 -10.39
C ARG A 48 12.17 0.99 -11.15
N HIS A 49 11.62 0.72 -12.33
CA HIS A 49 10.98 1.77 -13.14
C HIS A 49 9.76 2.39 -12.44
N LEU A 50 8.98 1.59 -11.71
CA LEU A 50 7.84 2.08 -10.91
C LEU A 50 8.29 3.08 -9.84
N HIS A 51 9.40 2.80 -9.16
CA HIS A 51 9.99 3.73 -8.21
C HIS A 51 10.59 4.97 -8.90
N GLU A 52 11.20 4.82 -10.08
CA GLU A 52 11.74 5.94 -10.87
C GLU A 52 10.64 6.92 -11.32
N ILE A 53 9.44 6.43 -11.66
CA ILE A 53 8.27 7.28 -11.96
C ILE A 53 7.52 7.75 -10.71
N GLY A 54 8.03 7.45 -9.51
CA GLY A 54 7.48 7.90 -8.24
C GLY A 54 6.23 7.14 -7.78
N LYS A 55 5.91 5.98 -8.35
CA LYS A 55 4.77 5.17 -7.90
C LYS A 55 5.13 4.33 -6.68
N VAL A 56 4.18 4.20 -5.76
CA VAL A 56 4.27 3.37 -4.57
C VAL A 56 3.10 2.40 -4.51
N ASN A 57 3.37 1.18 -4.05
CA ASN A 57 2.37 0.12 -3.97
C ASN A 57 1.62 0.20 -2.65
N GLN A 58 0.45 0.83 -2.64
CA GLN A 58 -0.34 1.04 -1.42
C GLN A 58 -1.60 0.18 -1.40
N LEU A 59 -2.02 -0.20 -0.19
CA LEU A 59 -3.33 -0.79 0.04
C LEU A 59 -4.23 0.28 0.64
N GLU A 60 -5.50 0.31 0.23
CA GLU A 60 -6.49 1.16 0.87
C GLU A 60 -6.56 0.89 2.36
N THR A 61 -6.30 1.93 3.16
CA THR A 61 -6.49 1.88 4.60
C THR A 61 -7.95 2.19 4.90
N TRP A 62 -8.67 1.19 5.38
CA TRP A 62 -10.05 1.37 5.82
C TRP A 62 -10.10 1.87 7.25
N VAL A 63 -10.52 3.12 7.42
CA VAL A 63 -10.90 3.66 8.74
C VAL A 63 -12.42 3.53 8.84
N PRO A 64 -12.96 2.59 9.65
CA PRO A 64 -14.39 2.24 9.63
C PRO A 64 -15.32 3.39 10.02
N HIS A 65 -14.83 4.34 10.80
CA HIS A 65 -15.62 5.46 11.30
C HIS A 65 -14.76 6.69 11.51
N GLN A 66 -15.21 7.83 11.00
CA GLN A 66 -14.61 9.11 11.30
C GLN A 66 -14.98 9.48 12.74
N LEU A 67 -13.99 9.44 13.64
CA LEU A 67 -14.21 9.74 15.05
C LEU A 67 -14.46 11.24 15.23
N THR A 68 -15.45 11.58 16.04
CA THR A 68 -15.64 12.95 16.55
C THR A 68 -14.55 13.29 17.58
N SER A 69 -14.32 14.59 17.82
CA SER A 69 -13.42 15.06 18.88
C SER A 69 -13.70 14.42 20.23
N ASP A 70 -14.98 14.27 20.57
CA ASP A 70 -15.43 13.69 21.84
C ASP A 70 -15.11 12.20 21.92
N ASN A 71 -15.31 11.46 20.82
CA ASN A 71 -14.97 10.05 20.74
C ASN A 71 -13.46 9.84 20.87
N ILE A 72 -12.66 10.72 20.26
CA ILE A 72 -11.19 10.70 20.39
C ILE A 72 -10.81 10.93 21.85
N HIS A 73 -11.35 11.97 22.49
CA HIS A 73 -11.02 12.29 23.87
C HIS A 73 -11.40 11.16 24.84
N LYS A 74 -12.61 10.60 24.71
CA LYS A 74 -13.05 9.45 25.51
C LYS A 74 -12.13 8.25 25.36
N ARG A 75 -11.73 7.91 24.13
CA ARG A 75 -10.80 6.80 23.86
C ARG A 75 -9.45 7.02 24.53
N ILE A 76 -8.87 8.23 24.41
CA ILE A 76 -7.59 8.57 25.05
C ILE A 76 -7.69 8.41 26.56
N THR A 77 -8.74 8.98 27.17
CA THR A 77 -8.94 8.93 28.62
C THR A 77 -9.08 7.50 29.14
N ILE A 78 -9.87 6.66 28.45
CA ILE A 78 -10.03 5.24 28.81
C ILE A 78 -8.72 4.48 28.66
N CYS A 79 -8.00 4.65 27.54
CA CYS A 79 -6.73 3.99 27.29
C CYS A 79 -5.68 4.34 28.36
N ASN A 80 -5.55 5.62 28.72
CA ASN A 80 -4.60 6.06 29.76
C ASN A 80 -4.93 5.46 31.13
N SER A 81 -6.22 5.36 31.48
CA SER A 81 -6.67 4.72 32.71
C SER A 81 -6.34 3.22 32.73
N LEU A 82 -6.64 2.51 31.62
CA LEU A 82 -6.35 1.07 31.48
C LEU A 82 -4.85 0.78 31.51
N LEU A 83 -4.04 1.61 30.84
CA LEU A 83 -2.59 1.50 30.84
C LEU A 83 -2.03 1.66 32.26
N SER A 84 -2.50 2.69 32.98
CA SER A 84 -2.11 2.92 34.39
C SER A 84 -2.52 1.76 35.30
N LYS A 85 -3.64 1.09 35.02
CA LYS A 85 -4.06 -0.11 35.74
C LYS A 85 -3.17 -1.31 35.42
N CYS A 86 -2.78 -1.47 34.15
CA CYS A 86 -1.90 -2.56 33.70
C CYS A 86 -0.50 -2.47 34.32
N ASN A 87 0.02 -1.26 34.46
CA ASN A 87 1.34 -1.02 35.06
C ASN A 87 1.36 -1.35 36.57
N ARG A 88 0.22 -1.22 37.25
CA ARG A 88 0.10 -1.50 38.69
C ARG A 88 -0.25 -2.95 39.00
N HIS A 89 -1.02 -3.60 38.12
CA HIS A 89 -1.47 -4.98 38.31
C HIS A 89 -1.52 -5.72 36.97
N ARG A 90 -1.12 -7.00 36.95
CA ARG A 90 -1.19 -7.89 35.79
C ARG A 90 -2.63 -8.37 35.47
N PHE A 91 -3.59 -7.45 35.42
CA PHE A 91 -5.01 -7.79 35.21
C PHE A 91 -5.31 -8.34 33.81
N LEU A 92 -4.40 -8.17 32.84
CA LEU A 92 -4.53 -8.74 31.49
C LEU A 92 -4.71 -10.27 31.53
N GLN A 93 -4.09 -10.95 32.49
CA GLN A 93 -4.22 -12.40 32.65
C GLN A 93 -5.62 -12.85 33.09
N GLN A 94 -6.47 -11.91 33.53
CA GLN A 94 -7.83 -12.17 34.01
C GLN A 94 -8.88 -11.72 32.99
N ILE A 95 -8.47 -11.14 31.85
CA ILE A 95 -9.42 -10.69 30.83
C ILE A 95 -9.93 -11.89 30.05
N VAL A 96 -11.26 -12.04 30.04
CA VAL A 96 -11.98 -12.86 29.07
C VAL A 96 -12.68 -11.90 28.11
N THR A 97 -12.49 -12.08 26.81
CA THR A 97 -13.09 -11.26 25.75
C THR A 97 -13.75 -12.16 24.72
N GLY A 98 -14.76 -11.66 24.04
CA GLY A 98 -15.46 -12.34 22.95
C GLY A 98 -16.07 -11.30 22.01
N ASP A 99 -16.10 -11.63 20.72
CA ASP A 99 -16.75 -10.84 19.68
C ASP A 99 -17.20 -11.78 18.56
N GLU A 100 -18.21 -11.38 17.81
CA GLU A 100 -18.74 -12.15 16.70
C GLU A 100 -18.12 -11.69 15.39
N LYS A 101 -17.75 -12.65 14.54
CA LYS A 101 -17.22 -12.36 13.20
C LYS A 101 -17.94 -13.19 12.16
N TRP A 102 -18.42 -12.52 11.11
CA TRP A 102 -18.93 -13.17 9.92
C TRP A 102 -17.80 -13.92 9.19
N VAL A 103 -18.02 -15.21 8.93
CA VAL A 103 -17.12 -16.04 8.10
C VAL A 103 -17.80 -16.27 6.76
N LEU A 104 -17.28 -15.62 5.72
CA LEU A 104 -17.81 -15.72 4.37
C LEU A 104 -17.27 -16.98 3.66
N TYR A 105 -18.08 -17.57 2.78
CA TYR A 105 -17.68 -18.73 1.98
C TYR A 105 -16.58 -18.37 0.96
N VAL A 106 -16.66 -17.17 0.37
CA VAL A 106 -15.61 -16.60 -0.49
C VAL A 106 -15.14 -15.31 0.14
N ASN A 107 -13.84 -15.23 0.45
CA ASN A 107 -13.22 -14.01 0.95
C ASN A 107 -12.47 -13.31 -0.20
N HIS A 108 -13.08 -12.26 -0.76
CA HIS A 108 -12.42 -11.45 -1.77
C HIS A 108 -11.32 -10.61 -1.12
N MET A 109 -10.07 -10.88 -1.48
CA MET A 109 -8.92 -10.10 -1.02
C MET A 109 -8.76 -8.87 -1.90
N ARG A 110 -8.56 -7.72 -1.25
CA ARG A 110 -8.26 -6.46 -1.95
C ARG A 110 -6.90 -6.55 -2.63
N LYS A 111 -6.78 -5.88 -3.76
CA LYS A 111 -5.50 -5.72 -4.45
C LYS A 111 -4.86 -4.38 -4.06
N HIS A 112 -3.53 -4.37 -3.97
CA HIS A 112 -2.81 -3.11 -3.87
C HIS A 112 -2.95 -2.31 -5.17
N GLN A 113 -2.77 -1.00 -5.06
CA GLN A 113 -2.79 -0.05 -6.17
C GLN A 113 -1.46 0.71 -6.23
N TRP A 114 -0.93 0.89 -7.43
CA TRP A 114 0.21 1.77 -7.71
C TRP A 114 -0.26 3.22 -7.79
N VAL A 115 0.01 3.99 -6.74
CA VAL A 115 -0.41 5.38 -6.59
C VAL A 115 0.80 6.30 -6.46
N ASN A 116 0.59 7.61 -6.63
CA ASN A 116 1.64 8.55 -6.23
C ASN A 116 1.77 8.57 -4.70
N PRO A 117 2.90 9.02 -4.14
CA PRO A 117 3.16 8.88 -2.70
C PRO A 117 2.14 9.61 -1.81
N ASP A 118 1.63 10.74 -2.29
CA ASP A 118 0.67 11.58 -1.58
C ASP A 118 -0.79 11.22 -1.89
N ASP A 119 -1.03 10.35 -2.87
CA ASP A 119 -2.37 9.98 -3.31
C ASP A 119 -2.90 8.80 -2.50
N LEU A 120 -4.18 8.87 -2.14
CA LEU A 120 -4.89 7.74 -1.54
C LEU A 120 -5.36 6.79 -2.65
N PRO A 121 -5.18 5.47 -2.47
CA PRO A 121 -5.76 4.50 -3.40
C PRO A 121 -7.29 4.57 -3.39
N GLU A 122 -7.90 4.36 -4.55
CA GLU A 122 -9.34 4.50 -4.74
C GLU A 122 -10.10 3.43 -3.95
N PRO A 123 -11.10 3.77 -3.11
CA PRO A 123 -11.78 2.82 -2.24
C PRO A 123 -12.60 1.79 -3.03
N GLU A 124 -12.40 0.49 -2.76
CA GLU A 124 -13.29 -0.55 -3.26
C GLU A 124 -14.64 -0.53 -2.53
N PRO A 125 -15.78 -0.43 -3.21
CA PRO A 125 -17.07 -0.56 -2.55
C PRO A 125 -17.15 -1.92 -1.84
N LYS A 126 -17.59 -1.92 -0.59
CA LYS A 126 -17.90 -3.16 0.13
C LYS A 126 -19.00 -3.88 -0.65
N LYS A 127 -18.67 -5.05 -1.21
CA LYS A 127 -19.67 -6.00 -1.71
C LYS A 127 -20.39 -6.67 -0.56
#